data_AF-A0A662T9F4-F1
#
_entry.id   AF-A0A662T9F4-F1
#
_cell.length_a   1.000
_cell.length_b   1.000
_cell.length_c   1.000
_cell.angle_alpha   90.00
_cell.angle_beta   90.00
_cell.angle_gamma   90.00
#
_symmetry.space_group_name_H-M   'P 1'
#
loop_
_entity.id
_entity.type
_entity.pdbx_description
1 polymer ?
#
loop_
_entity_poly.entity_id
_entity_poly.type
_entity_poly.pdbx_seq_one_letter_code
_entity_poly.pdbx_strand_id
1 'polypeptide(L)' 'GYSYDLALDIFKFRFNFRYFKLVGAWTGVASFTYNYKPIANVSKKFKNLYIIDGLGGEGLVRAPALSLNLAKEIVDKWI' A
#
# COMPACT_ATOMS: atom_id res chain seq x y z
N GLY A 1 12.13 15.74 5.50
CA GLY A 1 11.48 15.47 6.79
C GLY A 1 10.65 16.66 7.24
N TYR A 2 9.62 17.03 6.47
CA TYR A 2 8.71 18.16 6.82
C TYR A 2 7.22 17.77 6.70
N SER A 3 6.90 16.57 6.20
CA SER A 3 5.50 16.14 5.96
C SER A 3 4.87 15.45 7.16
N TYR A 4 5.66 14.83 8.04
CA TYR A 4 5.17 14.08 9.20
C TYR A 4 4.70 15.01 10.32
N ASP A 5 5.47 16.08 10.58
CA ASP A 5 5.13 17.07 11.60
C ASP A 5 3.86 17.83 11.25
N LEU A 6 3.69 18.21 9.97
CA LEU A 6 2.48 18.88 9.49
C LEU A 6 1.23 18.00 9.62
N ALA A 7 1.33 16.71 9.32
CA ALA A 7 0.20 15.78 9.46
C ALA A 7 -0.19 15.59 10.94
N LEU A 8 0.79 15.48 11.83
CA LEU A 8 0.56 15.40 13.27
C LEU A 8 -0.05 16.69 13.83
N ASP A 9 0.39 17.85 13.35
CA ASP A 9 -0.13 19.14 13.81
C ASP A 9 -1.56 19.38 13.34
N ILE A 10 -1.89 19.05 12.09
CA ILE A 10 -3.28 19.09 11.58
C ILE A 10 -4.17 18.11 12.37
N PHE A 11 -3.67 16.91 12.67
CA PHE A 11 -4.40 15.89 13.42
C PHE A 11 -4.68 16.33 14.87
N LYS A 12 -3.69 16.91 15.56
CA LYS A 12 -3.82 17.48 16.90
C LYS A 12 -4.74 18.71 16.94
N PHE A 13 -4.76 19.51 15.88
CA PHE A 13 -5.66 20.67 15.79
C PHE A 13 -7.12 20.26 15.58
N ARG A 14 -7.36 19.24 14.74
CA ARG A 14 -8.71 18.79 14.39
C ARG A 14 -9.39 17.98 15.49
N PHE A 15 -8.62 17.29 16.35
CA PHE A 15 -9.14 16.44 17.40
C PHE A 15 -8.48 16.81 18.73
N ASN A 16 -9.28 17.21 19.73
CA ASN A 16 -8.77 17.58 21.05
C ASN A 16 -8.39 16.31 21.84
N PHE A 17 -7.13 15.91 21.72
CA PHE A 17 -6.59 14.74 22.42
C PHE A 17 -6.20 14.99 23.89
N ARG A 18 -6.61 16.12 24.51
CA ARG A 18 -6.24 16.44 25.91
C ARG A 18 -6.54 15.32 26.92
N TYR A 19 -7.50 14.43 26.62
CA TYR A 19 -7.88 13.31 27.47
C TYR A 19 -7.45 11.93 26.94
N PHE A 20 -6.72 11.89 25.83
CA PHE A 20 -6.28 10.65 25.20
C PHE A 20 -4.80 10.43 25.46
N LYS A 21 -4.45 9.25 25.99
CA LYS A 21 -3.07 8.84 26.20
C LYS A 21 -2.64 7.92 25.07
N LEU A 22 -1.46 8.14 24.49
CA LEU A 22 -0.86 7.19 23.55
C LEU A 22 -0.54 5.90 24.32
N VAL A 23 -1.22 4.80 23.97
CA VAL A 23 -1.04 3.49 24.61
C VAL A 23 -0.08 2.56 23.85
N GLY A 24 0.18 2.86 22.57
CA GLY A 24 1.08 2.08 21.74
C GLY A 24 1.30 2.73 20.38
N ALA A 25 2.47 2.50 19.80
CA ALA A 25 2.84 2.92 18.46
C ALA A 25 3.63 1.79 17.79
N TRP A 26 3.48 1.67 16.48
CA TRP A 26 4.23 0.73 15.67
C TRP A 26 4.61 1.39 14.34
N THR A 27 5.61 0.84 13.67
CA THR A 27 6.03 1.26 12.34
C THR A 27 6.01 0.07 11.39
N GLY A 28 5.67 0.34 10.13
CA GLY A 28 5.59 -0.65 9.07
C GLY A 28 6.36 -0.20 7.85
N VAL A 29 6.84 -1.17 7.08
CA VAL A 29 7.44 -0.89 5.78
C VAL A 29 6.32 -0.71 4.75
N ALA A 30 6.41 0.35 3.97
CA ALA A 30 5.54 0.58 2.82
C ALA A 30 6.40 0.60 1.55
N SER A 31 6.11 -0.31 0.63
CA SER A 31 6.77 -0.39 -0.67
C SER A 31 6.11 0.59 -1.64
N PHE A 32 6.92 1.40 -2.33
CA PHE A 32 6.46 2.36 -3.33
C PHE A 32 7.24 2.15 -4.64
N THR A 33 6.51 2.20 -5.75
CA THR A 33 7.12 2.36 -7.07
C THR A 33 7.54 3.80 -7.32
N TYR A 34 8.44 3.99 -8.27
CA TYR A 34 8.92 5.31 -8.69
C TYR A 34 7.79 6.27 -9.14
N ASN A 35 6.66 5.73 -9.60
CA ASN A 35 5.51 6.49 -10.10
C ASN A 35 4.28 6.41 -9.18
N TYR A 36 4.43 5.86 -7.96
CA TYR A 36 3.35 5.68 -6.98
C TYR A 36 2.15 4.85 -7.47
N LYS A 37 2.32 4.05 -8.52
CA LYS A 37 1.31 3.10 -9.00
C LYS A 37 1.68 1.68 -8.57
N PRO A 38 0.72 0.90 -8.02
CA PRO A 38 1.00 -0.49 -7.65
C PRO A 38 1.30 -1.35 -8.87
N ILE A 39 2.08 -2.40 -8.66
CA ILE A 39 2.38 -3.44 -9.65
C ILE A 39 1.54 -4.66 -9.27
N ALA A 40 0.83 -5.24 -10.24
CA ALA A 40 0.07 -6.48 -10.08
C ALA A 40 0.07 -7.24 -11.41
N ASN A 41 1.23 -7.76 -11.81
CA ASN A 41 1.46 -8.27 -13.17
C ASN A 41 2.18 -9.63 -13.16
N VAL A 42 2.03 -10.37 -14.26
CA VAL A 42 2.90 -11.52 -14.58
C VAL A 42 4.27 -11.05 -15.09
N SER A 43 5.35 -11.68 -14.62
CA SER A 43 6.71 -11.39 -15.08
C SER A 43 6.89 -11.65 -16.57
N LYS A 44 7.52 -10.70 -17.27
CA LYS A 44 7.88 -10.86 -18.69
C LYS A 44 9.11 -11.73 -18.90
N LYS A 45 9.96 -11.89 -17.87
CA LYS A 45 11.26 -12.56 -17.97
C LYS A 45 11.24 -13.99 -17.44
N PHE A 46 10.44 -14.24 -16.41
CA PHE A 46 10.44 -15.51 -15.71
C PHE A 46 9.06 -16.17 -15.83
N LYS A 47 9.03 -17.37 -16.39
CA LYS A 47 7.80 -18.16 -16.51
C LYS A 47 7.27 -18.47 -15.11
N ASN A 48 5.95 -18.35 -14.93
CA ASN A 48 5.24 -18.61 -13.67
C ASN A 48 5.67 -17.74 -12.48
N LEU A 49 6.27 -16.56 -12.73
CA LEU A 49 6.51 -15.57 -11.70
C LEU A 49 5.44 -14.47 -11.78
N TYR A 50 4.81 -14.20 -10.65
CA TYR A 50 3.74 -13.22 -10.50
C TYR A 50 4.12 -12.23 -9.41
N ILE A 51 3.92 -10.93 -9.66
CA ILE A 51 4.42 -9.86 -8.80
C ILE A 51 3.26 -8.99 -8.37
N ILE A 52 3.09 -8.85 -7.05
CA ILE A 52 2.30 -7.79 -6.42
C ILE A 52 3.24 -6.97 -5.55
N ASP A 53 3.39 -5.69 -5.85
CA ASP A 53 4.27 -4.78 -5.10
C ASP A 53 3.83 -3.31 -5.25
N GLY A 54 4.45 -2.40 -4.50
CA GLY A 54 4.20 -0.96 -4.64
C GLY A 54 2.85 -0.51 -4.09
N LEU A 55 2.32 -1.23 -3.11
CA LEU A 55 0.99 -0.98 -2.54
C LEU A 55 0.93 0.28 -1.66
N GLY A 56 2.09 0.81 -1.25
CA GLY A 56 2.19 1.97 -0.38
C GLY A 56 1.35 1.82 0.89
N GLY A 57 0.61 2.87 1.24
CA GLY A 57 -0.37 2.86 2.35
C GLY A 57 -1.78 2.42 1.95
N GLU A 58 -1.99 2.03 0.69
CA GLU A 58 -3.34 1.78 0.14
C GLU A 58 -3.62 0.28 -0.10
N GLY A 59 -2.70 -0.59 0.30
CA GLY A 59 -2.80 -2.04 0.09
C GLY A 59 -4.11 -2.64 0.60
N LEU A 60 -4.59 -2.22 1.78
CA LEU A 60 -5.84 -2.72 2.36
C LEU A 60 -7.06 -2.43 1.48
N VAL A 61 -7.14 -1.21 0.93
CA VAL A 61 -8.29 -0.78 0.11
C VAL A 61 -8.21 -1.39 -1.29
N ARG A 62 -7.00 -1.52 -1.84
CA ARG A 62 -6.78 -1.96 -3.23
C ARG A 62 -6.64 -3.48 -3.39
N ALA A 63 -6.38 -4.21 -2.31
CA ALA A 63 -6.10 -5.65 -2.36
C ALA A 63 -7.14 -6.47 -3.14
N PRO A 64 -8.47 -6.29 -2.96
CA PRO A 64 -9.44 -7.12 -3.68
C PRO A 64 -9.39 -6.93 -5.20
N ALA A 65 -9.30 -5.68 -5.65
CA ALA A 65 -9.25 -5.36 -7.08
C ALA A 65 -7.94 -5.83 -7.72
N LEU A 66 -6.80 -5.58 -7.06
CA LEU A 66 -5.49 -5.99 -7.57
C LEU A 66 -5.34 -7.51 -7.63
N SER A 67 -5.84 -8.23 -6.62
CA SER A 67 -5.79 -9.69 -6.59
C SER A 67 -6.65 -10.30 -7.69
N LEU A 68 -7.85 -9.74 -7.93
CA LEU A 68 -8.74 -10.21 -9.01
C LEU A 68 -8.10 -9.99 -10.39
N ASN A 69 -7.49 -8.84 -10.63
CA ASN A 69 -6.84 -8.54 -11.90
C ASN A 69 -5.65 -9.46 -12.16
N LEU A 70 -4.79 -9.68 -11.15
CA LEU A 70 -3.67 -10.60 -11.30
C LEU A 70 -4.15 -12.04 -11.53
N ALA A 71 -5.17 -12.49 -10.81
CA ALA A 71 -5.72 -13.83 -11.01
C ALA A 71 -6.24 -14.05 -12.45
N LYS A 72 -6.89 -13.04 -13.04
CA LYS A 72 -7.30 -13.08 -14.45
C LYS A 72 -6.10 -13.18 -15.39
N GLU A 73 -5.07 -12.35 -15.19
CA GLU A 73 -3.87 -12.42 -16.02
C GLU A 73 -3.15 -13.78 -15.93
N ILE A 74 -3.18 -14.42 -14.76
CA ILE A 74 -2.60 -15.76 -14.56
C ILE A 74 -3.35 -16.79 -15.40
N VAL A 75 -4.68 -16.78 -15.36
CA VAL A 75 -5.53 -17.73 -16.10
C VAL A 75 -5.38 -17.51 -17.61
N ASP A 76 -5.46 -16.26 -18.08
CA ASP A 76 -5.40 -15.91 -19.50
C ASP A 76 -4.05 -16.26 -20.15
N LYS A 77 -2.96 -16.33 -19.38
CA LYS A 77 -1.64 -16.73 -19.86
C LYS A 77 -1.32 -18.21 -19.66
N TRP A 78 -2.19 -18.95 -18.97
CA TRP A 78 -2.03 -20.39 -18.77
C TRP A 78 -2.64 -21.17 -19.93
N ILE A 79 -3.81 -20.74 -20.41
CA ILE A 79 -4.51 -21.31 -21.58
C ILE A 79 -3.82 -20.83 -22.87
#